data_AF-A0A842STH8-F1
#
_entry.id   AF-A0A842STH8-F1
#
_cell.length_a   1.000
_cell.length_b   1.000
_cell.length_c   1.000
_cell.angle_alpha   90.00
_cell.angle_beta   90.00
_cell.angle_gamma   90.00
#
_symmetry.space_group_name_H-M   'P 1'
#
loop_
_entity.id
_entity.type
_entity.pdbx_description
1 polymer ?
#
loop_
_entity_poly.entity_id
_entity_poly.type
_entity_poly.pdbx_seq_one_letter_code
_entity_poly.pdbx_strand_id
1 'polypeptide(L)'
;MKRIIFIVLVLLFGCISAGEELQQAVENNVTEENLSREPAENLSNQTECACTEEYLPVCGKDGKTYPNQCMAECEGVEVSYQGQCQPPPESEIETCSDTDGYDIFTEGTVTSMKTEFEDRCVDTKLKEFFCEAGEAKSDIIDCPENYKCAYGRCIPGQIKCTDTDGGYNIYQAGKVEIESLIDATYLDKCTDDDRLREYYCENDDVVTEDVECPSGCKQGRCLQ
;
A
#
# COMPACT_ATOMS: atom_id res chain seq x y z
N MET A 1 2.11 1.60 72.21
CA MET A 1 0.73 1.07 72.37
C MET A 1 0.53 0.02 71.29
N LYS A 2 0.74 -1.27 71.64
CA LYS A 2 -0.27 -2.37 71.64
C LYS A 2 -0.93 -2.58 70.25
N ARG A 3 -0.53 -3.62 69.48
CA ARG A 3 -1.09 -5.02 69.44
C ARG A 3 -2.16 -5.12 68.32
N ILE A 4 -2.29 -6.09 67.39
CA ILE A 4 -2.03 -7.54 67.32
C ILE A 4 -2.14 -8.01 65.83
N ILE A 5 -1.42 -9.08 65.49
CA ILE A 5 -1.36 -9.90 64.25
C ILE A 5 -2.61 -10.79 64.09
N PHE A 6 -3.06 -11.15 62.86
CA PHE A 6 -3.46 -12.54 62.51
C PHE A 6 -3.59 -12.77 60.99
N ILE A 7 -3.09 -13.93 60.56
CA ILE A 7 -2.95 -14.49 59.21
C ILE A 7 -4.21 -15.35 58.88
N VAL A 8 -4.28 -15.88 57.64
CA VAL A 8 -5.05 -17.05 57.13
C VAL A 8 -6.41 -16.62 56.50
N LEU A 9 -6.86 -16.97 55.27
CA LEU A 9 -6.92 -18.25 54.53
C LEU A 9 -6.98 -18.04 52.99
N VAL A 10 -6.34 -18.95 52.26
CA VAL A 10 -6.64 -19.30 50.85
C VAL A 10 -7.70 -20.40 50.83
N LEU A 11 -8.80 -20.24 50.08
CA LEU A 11 -9.71 -21.28 49.57
C LEU A 11 -10.26 -20.74 48.23
N LEU A 12 -9.90 -21.26 47.05
CA LEU A 12 -10.46 -22.43 46.35
C LEU A 12 -12.01 -22.51 46.37
N PHE A 13 -12.56 -23.02 45.27
CA PHE A 13 -13.98 -23.21 44.91
C PHE A 13 -14.64 -21.95 44.32
N GLY A 14 -15.20 -21.94 43.12
CA GLY A 14 -15.50 -22.99 42.16
C GLY A 14 -16.58 -22.44 41.22
N CYS A 15 -16.43 -22.63 39.92
CA CYS A 15 -17.56 -22.48 39.01
C CYS A 15 -18.59 -23.56 39.36
N ILE A 16 -19.75 -23.17 39.87
CA ILE A 16 -20.90 -24.05 40.04
C ILE A 16 -21.95 -23.65 39.01
N SER A 17 -22.21 -24.61 38.12
CA SER A 17 -23.35 -24.70 37.23
C SER A 17 -24.68 -24.68 37.99
N ALA A 18 -25.70 -24.04 37.43
CA ALA A 18 -27.09 -24.45 37.63
C ALA A 18 -27.91 -24.05 36.41
N GLY A 19 -28.36 -25.05 35.64
CA GLY A 19 -29.61 -24.96 34.92
C GLY A 19 -30.74 -25.37 35.85
N GLU A 20 -31.94 -24.85 35.62
CA GLU A 20 -33.18 -25.56 35.92
C GLU A 20 -34.32 -25.03 35.05
N GLU A 21 -35.02 -25.98 34.43
CA GLU A 21 -36.30 -25.83 33.75
C GLU A 21 -37.41 -25.48 34.75
N LEU A 22 -38.42 -24.73 34.33
CA LEU A 22 -39.76 -24.82 34.94
C LEU A 22 -40.82 -24.73 33.84
N GLN A 23 -41.50 -25.86 33.67
CA GLN A 23 -42.68 -26.11 32.86
C GLN A 23 -43.90 -25.45 33.48
N GLN A 24 -44.82 -24.91 32.67
CA GLN A 24 -46.23 -24.93 33.06
C GLN A 24 -47.15 -25.14 31.85
N ALA A 25 -48.01 -26.14 32.01
CA ALA A 25 -49.02 -26.59 31.08
C ALA A 25 -50.18 -25.59 30.95
N VAL A 26 -50.75 -25.50 29.75
CA VAL A 26 -52.10 -25.00 29.51
C VAL A 26 -52.83 -26.05 28.66
N GLU A 27 -53.66 -26.86 29.31
CA GLU A 27 -54.74 -27.58 28.66
C GLU A 27 -56.03 -26.78 28.88
N ASN A 28 -56.79 -26.53 27.82
CA ASN A 28 -58.23 -26.35 27.89
C ASN A 28 -58.87 -26.68 26.53
N ASN A 29 -59.34 -27.93 26.46
CA ASN A 29 -60.54 -28.45 25.78
C ASN A 29 -61.28 -27.51 24.82
N VAL A 30 -61.24 -27.85 23.53
CA VAL A 30 -62.31 -27.54 22.57
C VAL A 30 -62.94 -28.87 22.17
N THR A 31 -64.26 -28.97 22.39
CA THR A 31 -65.11 -30.15 22.23
C THR A 31 -65.29 -30.56 20.77
N GLU A 32 -65.41 -31.86 20.53
CA GLU A 32 -65.83 -32.47 19.27
C GLU A 32 -67.30 -32.17 18.96
N GLU A 33 -67.57 -31.41 17.90
CA GLU A 33 -68.70 -31.59 16.99
C GLU A 33 -68.61 -30.55 15.84
N ASN A 34 -67.96 -30.93 14.73
CA ASN A 34 -68.50 -30.72 13.38
C ASN A 34 -67.56 -31.34 12.33
N LEU A 35 -67.91 -32.57 12.00
CA LEU A 35 -67.40 -33.39 10.92
C LEU A 35 -68.08 -32.98 9.61
N SER A 36 -67.32 -32.46 8.65
CA SER A 36 -67.62 -32.66 7.23
C SER A 36 -66.31 -32.94 6.50
N ARG A 37 -66.14 -34.21 6.14
CA ARG A 37 -64.99 -34.78 5.43
C ARG A 37 -64.91 -34.25 4.00
N GLU A 38 -63.78 -33.65 3.64
CA GLU A 38 -63.19 -33.73 2.31
C GLU A 38 -61.74 -34.22 2.53
N PRO A 39 -61.24 -35.26 1.83
CA PRO A 39 -59.92 -35.80 2.10
C PRO A 39 -58.84 -34.82 1.63
N ALA A 40 -57.83 -34.60 2.48
CA ALA A 40 -56.62 -33.89 2.12
C ALA A 40 -55.83 -34.71 1.09
N GLU A 41 -56.02 -34.40 -0.20
CA GLU A 41 -55.03 -34.75 -1.21
C GLU A 41 -53.81 -33.84 -1.04
N ASN A 42 -52.75 -34.49 -0.57
CA ASN A 42 -51.34 -34.16 -0.70
C ASN A 42 -51.02 -33.14 -1.82
N LEU A 43 -50.90 -31.86 -1.47
CA LEU A 43 -50.38 -30.83 -2.36
C LEU A 43 -48.84 -30.83 -2.33
N SER A 44 -48.22 -31.93 -2.76
CA SER A 44 -46.89 -31.85 -3.34
C SER A 44 -47.03 -31.31 -4.76
N ASN A 45 -47.52 -30.07 -4.89
CA ASN A 45 -47.45 -29.34 -6.14
C ASN A 45 -46.02 -28.81 -6.28
N GLN A 46 -45.08 -29.73 -6.54
CA GLN A 46 -44.09 -29.37 -7.54
C GLN A 46 -44.90 -29.19 -8.82
N THR A 47 -45.22 -27.94 -9.12
CA THR A 47 -45.65 -27.59 -10.46
C THR A 47 -44.50 -28.03 -11.35
N GLU A 48 -44.60 -29.23 -11.94
CA GLU A 48 -43.75 -29.57 -13.07
C GLU A 48 -43.91 -28.44 -14.06
N CYS A 49 -42.86 -27.65 -14.23
CA CYS A 49 -42.86 -26.57 -15.19
C CYS A 49 -43.19 -27.19 -16.55
N ALA A 50 -44.38 -26.88 -17.08
CA ALA A 50 -44.77 -27.32 -18.41
C ALA A 50 -44.01 -26.48 -19.47
N CYS A 51 -42.70 -26.67 -19.52
CA CYS A 51 -41.79 -26.00 -20.43
C CYS A 51 -41.31 -26.99 -21.50
N THR A 52 -41.04 -26.47 -22.70
CA THR A 52 -40.42 -27.27 -23.76
C THR A 52 -38.95 -27.53 -23.42
N GLU A 53 -38.38 -28.61 -23.97
CA GLU A 53 -36.95 -28.92 -23.87
C GLU A 53 -36.09 -28.14 -24.89
N GLU A 54 -36.64 -27.08 -25.48
CA GLU A 54 -35.91 -26.24 -26.42
C GLU A 54 -34.80 -25.48 -25.68
N TYR A 55 -33.59 -25.50 -26.24
CA TYR A 55 -32.43 -24.81 -25.69
C TYR A 55 -32.24 -23.44 -26.35
N LEU A 56 -32.80 -22.41 -25.71
CA LEU A 56 -32.67 -21.00 -26.06
C LEU A 56 -32.27 -20.23 -24.80
N PRO A 57 -30.99 -20.28 -24.40
CA PRO A 57 -30.59 -19.90 -23.05
C PRO A 57 -30.84 -18.43 -22.76
N VAL A 58 -31.12 -18.12 -21.51
CA VAL A 58 -31.29 -16.74 -21.00
C VAL A 58 -30.50 -16.55 -19.71
N CYS A 59 -30.04 -15.33 -19.47
CA CYS A 59 -29.40 -14.95 -18.22
C CYS A 59 -30.45 -14.33 -17.29
N GLY A 60 -30.69 -14.95 -16.13
CA GLY A 60 -31.57 -14.41 -15.09
C GLY A 60 -30.96 -13.20 -14.40
N LYS A 61 -31.80 -12.34 -13.80
CA LYS A 61 -31.33 -11.23 -12.95
C LYS A 61 -30.61 -11.70 -11.68
N ASP A 62 -30.70 -12.98 -11.34
CA ASP A 62 -29.94 -13.63 -10.27
C ASP A 62 -28.53 -14.08 -10.71
N GLY A 63 -28.16 -13.82 -11.97
CA GLY A 63 -26.85 -14.18 -12.53
C GLY A 63 -26.72 -15.65 -12.95
N LYS A 64 -27.83 -16.41 -12.99
CA LYS A 64 -27.82 -17.81 -13.46
C LYS A 64 -28.31 -17.96 -14.89
N THR A 65 -27.70 -18.90 -15.60
CA THR A 65 -28.13 -19.30 -16.94
C THR A 65 -29.27 -20.30 -16.86
N TYR A 66 -30.38 -19.98 -17.52
CA TYR A 66 -31.54 -20.85 -17.66
C TYR A 66 -31.59 -21.47 -19.07
N PRO A 67 -32.03 -22.75 -19.23
CA PRO A 67 -32.10 -23.40 -20.55
C PRO A 67 -32.98 -22.67 -21.56
N ASN A 68 -34.06 -22.05 -21.07
CA ASN A 68 -34.94 -21.16 -21.83
C ASN A 68 -35.70 -20.22 -20.89
N GLN A 69 -36.39 -19.23 -21.46
CA GLN A 69 -37.18 -18.24 -20.73
C GLN A 69 -38.30 -18.87 -19.86
N CYS A 70 -38.96 -19.93 -20.33
CA CYS A 70 -40.01 -20.61 -19.57
C CYS A 70 -39.46 -21.19 -18.26
N MET A 71 -38.27 -21.80 -18.31
CA MET A 71 -37.60 -22.33 -17.11
C MET A 71 -37.20 -21.23 -16.12
N ALA A 72 -36.75 -20.07 -16.61
CA ALA A 72 -36.46 -18.91 -15.75
C ALA A 72 -37.72 -18.38 -15.04
N GLU A 73 -38.80 -18.20 -15.81
CA GLU A 73 -40.09 -17.75 -15.27
C GLU A 73 -40.70 -18.75 -14.28
N CYS A 74 -40.52 -20.05 -14.53
CA CYS A 74 -41.02 -21.08 -13.61
C CYS A 74 -40.29 -21.07 -12.26
N GLU A 75 -39.01 -20.71 -12.24
CA GLU A 75 -38.27 -20.44 -10.99
C GLU A 75 -38.53 -19.04 -10.42
N GLY A 76 -39.39 -18.24 -11.05
CA GLY A 76 -39.71 -16.88 -10.61
C GLY A 76 -38.57 -15.88 -10.84
N VAL A 77 -37.65 -16.19 -11.76
CA VAL A 77 -36.50 -15.34 -12.08
C VAL A 77 -36.78 -14.53 -13.33
N GLU A 78 -36.74 -13.20 -13.21
CA GLU A 78 -36.82 -12.31 -14.36
C GLU A 78 -35.58 -12.45 -15.25
N VAL A 79 -35.79 -12.50 -16.57
CA VAL A 79 -34.71 -12.50 -17.55
C VAL A 79 -34.03 -11.13 -17.59
N SER A 80 -32.70 -11.13 -17.48
CA SER A 80 -31.85 -9.97 -17.70
C SER A 80 -31.57 -9.77 -19.19
N TYR A 81 -31.05 -10.80 -19.88
CA TYR A 81 -30.77 -10.75 -21.31
C TYR A 81 -30.81 -12.15 -21.96
N GLN A 82 -30.93 -12.17 -23.29
CA GLN A 82 -30.90 -13.38 -24.10
C GLN A 82 -29.48 -13.94 -24.23
N GLY A 83 -29.33 -15.26 -24.20
CA GLY A 83 -28.04 -15.95 -24.15
C GLY A 83 -27.68 -16.42 -22.74
N GLN A 84 -26.63 -17.24 -22.63
CA GLN A 84 -26.11 -17.66 -21.33
C GLN A 84 -25.57 -16.45 -20.55
N CYS A 85 -25.61 -16.49 -19.21
CA CYS A 85 -24.91 -15.49 -18.41
C CYS A 85 -23.43 -15.50 -18.75
N GLN A 86 -22.91 -14.33 -19.10
CA GLN A 86 -21.49 -14.11 -19.15
C GLN A 86 -20.98 -13.96 -17.72
N PRO A 87 -19.82 -14.58 -17.37
CA PRO A 87 -19.15 -14.18 -16.16
C PRO A 87 -18.94 -12.65 -16.21
N PRO A 88 -18.96 -11.96 -15.06
CA PRO A 88 -18.47 -10.59 -15.04
C PRO A 88 -17.13 -10.56 -15.78
N PRO A 89 -16.88 -9.54 -16.63
CA PRO A 89 -15.76 -9.57 -17.57
C PRO A 89 -14.48 -9.97 -16.84
N GLU A 90 -13.93 -11.13 -17.21
CA GLU A 90 -12.77 -11.76 -16.58
C GLU A 90 -11.45 -11.05 -16.98
N SER A 91 -11.49 -9.72 -17.16
CA SER A 91 -10.42 -8.94 -17.79
C SER A 91 -10.19 -7.57 -17.15
N GLU A 92 -10.17 -7.48 -15.82
CA GLU A 92 -9.64 -6.30 -15.09
C GLU A 92 -8.79 -6.69 -13.88
N ILE A 93 -7.90 -7.69 -14.02
CA ILE A 93 -6.83 -7.94 -13.04
C ILE A 93 -5.45 -7.81 -13.70
N GLU A 94 -5.20 -6.69 -14.38
CA GLU A 94 -3.88 -6.06 -14.31
C GLU A 94 -4.06 -4.83 -13.42
N THR A 95 -4.17 -5.10 -12.12
CA THR A 95 -4.43 -4.06 -11.12
C THR A 95 -3.19 -3.26 -10.77
N CYS A 96 -2.01 -3.69 -11.21
CA CYS A 96 -0.72 -3.10 -10.88
C CYS A 96 -0.10 -2.45 -12.12
N SER A 97 0.19 -1.16 -12.03
CA SER A 97 0.98 -0.41 -12.98
C SER A 97 2.19 0.16 -12.27
N ASP A 98 3.32 0.16 -12.94
CA ASP A 98 4.61 0.58 -12.42
C ASP A 98 5.24 1.53 -13.45
N THR A 99 5.75 2.67 -13.00
CA THR A 99 6.22 3.74 -13.88
C THR A 99 7.55 3.44 -14.56
N ASP A 100 8.35 2.57 -13.96
CA ASP A 100 9.75 2.31 -14.30
C ASP A 100 10.15 0.85 -14.13
N GLY A 101 9.33 0.03 -13.46
CA GLY A 101 9.55 -1.40 -13.35
C GLY A 101 10.46 -1.70 -12.17
N TYR A 102 11.41 -2.62 -12.39
CA TYR A 102 12.48 -2.86 -11.43
C TYR A 102 13.72 -2.06 -11.87
N ASP A 103 13.70 -0.73 -11.72
CA ASP A 103 14.78 0.19 -12.09
C ASP A 103 15.24 1.04 -10.90
N ILE A 104 16.27 0.54 -10.23
CA ILE A 104 16.86 1.15 -9.04
C ILE A 104 17.48 2.55 -9.26
N PHE A 105 17.57 3.07 -10.49
CA PHE A 105 18.20 4.36 -10.80
C PHE A 105 17.20 5.46 -11.18
N THR A 106 15.93 5.11 -11.37
CA THR A 106 14.84 6.03 -11.71
C THR A 106 13.93 6.19 -10.49
N GLU A 107 13.24 7.33 -10.38
CA GLU A 107 12.25 7.51 -9.31
C GLU A 107 10.94 6.90 -9.78
N GLY A 108 10.45 5.91 -9.04
CA GLY A 108 9.31 5.12 -9.44
C GLY A 108 8.10 5.18 -8.51
N THR A 109 6.97 4.73 -9.06
CA THR A 109 5.69 4.62 -8.37
C THR A 109 4.90 3.45 -8.91
N VAL A 110 4.54 2.54 -8.01
CA VAL A 110 3.59 1.46 -8.28
C VAL A 110 2.19 1.87 -7.88
N THR A 111 1.25 1.80 -8.81
CA THR A 111 -0.19 1.93 -8.56
C THR A 111 -0.84 0.56 -8.57
N SER A 112 -1.35 0.10 -7.41
CA SER A 112 -2.12 -1.15 -7.29
C SER A 112 -3.49 -0.94 -6.63
N MET A 113 -4.58 -1.32 -7.31
CA MET A 113 -5.96 -1.15 -6.81
C MET A 113 -6.26 0.27 -6.28
N LYS A 114 -5.76 1.31 -6.98
CA LYS A 114 -5.83 2.74 -6.59
C LYS A 114 -5.00 3.15 -5.36
N THR A 115 -4.13 2.28 -4.88
CA THR A 115 -3.12 2.60 -3.87
C THR A 115 -1.79 2.84 -4.57
N GLU A 116 -1.11 3.92 -4.21
CA GLU A 116 0.21 4.27 -4.75
C GLU A 116 1.31 3.90 -3.75
N PHE A 117 2.40 3.35 -4.25
CA PHE A 117 3.61 3.01 -3.53
C PHE A 117 4.79 3.62 -4.26
N GLU A 118 5.41 4.63 -3.65
CA GLU A 118 6.58 5.31 -4.20
C GLU A 118 7.86 4.64 -3.72
N ASP A 119 8.85 4.57 -4.60
CA ASP A 119 10.20 4.16 -4.23
C ASP A 119 10.79 5.13 -3.23
N ARG A 120 11.51 4.58 -2.26
CA ARG A 120 11.99 5.38 -1.15
C ARG A 120 13.22 4.80 -0.49
N CYS A 121 14.04 5.68 0.06
CA CYS A 121 15.15 5.25 0.89
C CYS A 121 14.67 4.87 2.29
N VAL A 122 15.11 3.70 2.75
CA VAL A 122 14.98 3.25 4.14
C VAL A 122 16.39 3.11 4.69
N ASP A 123 16.77 4.01 5.59
CA ASP A 123 18.15 4.23 6.01
C ASP A 123 19.07 4.51 4.80
N THR A 124 20.00 3.61 4.49
CA THR A 124 20.91 3.70 3.34
C THR A 124 20.50 2.84 2.15
N LYS A 125 19.42 2.08 2.27
CA LYS A 125 18.96 1.11 1.27
C LYS A 125 17.78 1.65 0.49
N LEU A 126 17.69 1.27 -0.79
CA LEU A 126 16.54 1.56 -1.61
C LEU A 126 15.44 0.55 -1.31
N LYS A 127 14.25 1.03 -0.96
CA LYS A 127 13.04 0.24 -1.03
C LYS A 127 12.41 0.48 -2.40
N GLU A 128 12.61 -0.48 -3.29
CA GLU A 128 12.04 -0.54 -4.63
C GLU A 128 10.66 -1.17 -4.55
N PHE A 129 9.64 -0.53 -5.09
CA PHE A 129 8.34 -1.10 -5.37
C PHE A 129 8.25 -1.45 -6.84
N PHE A 130 7.73 -2.62 -7.15
CA PHE A 130 7.57 -3.04 -8.55
C PHE A 130 6.35 -3.92 -8.76
N CYS A 131 5.87 -4.04 -10.00
CA CYS A 131 4.81 -4.99 -10.34
C CYS A 131 5.37 -6.37 -10.72
N GLU A 132 4.90 -7.44 -10.06
CA GLU A 132 5.17 -8.82 -10.43
C GLU A 132 3.87 -9.63 -10.45
N ALA A 133 3.62 -10.34 -11.56
CA ALA A 133 2.40 -11.16 -11.74
C ALA A 133 1.09 -10.41 -11.44
N GLY A 134 1.03 -9.11 -11.73
CA GLY A 134 -0.16 -8.26 -11.53
C GLY A 134 -0.33 -7.72 -10.11
N GLU A 135 0.62 -7.99 -9.20
CA GLU A 135 0.61 -7.54 -7.81
C GLU A 135 1.76 -6.58 -7.53
N ALA A 136 1.53 -5.61 -6.62
CA ALA A 136 2.60 -4.76 -6.10
C ALA A 136 3.49 -5.55 -5.14
N LYS A 137 4.79 -5.58 -5.43
CA LYS A 137 5.84 -6.15 -4.59
C LYS A 137 6.81 -5.05 -4.16
N SER A 138 7.73 -5.40 -3.26
CA SER A 138 8.83 -4.50 -2.92
C SER A 138 10.04 -5.26 -2.41
N ASP A 139 11.23 -4.78 -2.74
CA ASP A 139 12.51 -5.28 -2.22
C ASP A 139 13.30 -4.17 -1.52
N ILE A 140 14.20 -4.57 -0.61
CA ILE A 140 15.15 -3.67 0.03
C ILE A 140 16.54 -3.98 -0.50
N ILE A 141 17.09 -3.06 -1.26
CA ILE A 141 18.27 -3.25 -2.11
C ILE A 141 19.38 -2.31 -1.64
N ASP A 142 20.60 -2.84 -1.53
CA ASP A 142 21.79 -2.01 -1.38
C ASP A 142 22.16 -1.40 -2.73
N CYS A 143 22.36 -0.09 -2.77
CA CYS A 143 22.85 0.55 -3.99
C CYS A 143 24.23 0.00 -4.40
N PRO A 144 24.55 -0.02 -5.70
CA PRO A 144 25.86 -0.44 -6.19
C PRO A 144 27.02 0.36 -5.58
N GLU A 145 28.25 -0.14 -5.73
CA GLU A 145 29.44 0.59 -5.27
C GLU A 145 29.49 2.00 -5.89
N ASN A 146 29.80 3.00 -5.04
CA ASN A 146 29.80 4.43 -5.38
C ASN A 146 28.42 5.05 -5.64
N TYR A 147 27.33 4.36 -5.30
CA TYR A 147 25.99 4.92 -5.31
C TYR A 147 25.45 5.00 -3.87
N LYS A 148 24.64 6.02 -3.59
CA LYS A 148 23.88 6.17 -2.35
C LYS A 148 22.40 6.25 -2.66
N CYS A 149 21.56 5.72 -1.79
CA CYS A 149 20.12 5.94 -1.92
C CYS A 149 19.82 7.40 -1.57
N ALA A 150 19.21 8.13 -2.50
CA ALA A 150 18.60 9.42 -2.24
C ALA A 150 17.42 9.64 -3.20
N TYR A 151 16.40 10.38 -2.76
CA TYR A 151 15.21 10.68 -3.56
C TYR A 151 14.48 9.44 -4.10
N GLY A 152 14.52 8.32 -3.37
CA GLY A 152 13.85 7.10 -3.79
C GLY A 152 14.53 6.37 -4.95
N ARG A 153 15.84 6.59 -5.15
CA ARG A 153 16.64 5.86 -6.15
C ARG A 153 18.12 5.81 -5.77
N CYS A 154 18.88 4.98 -6.46
CA CYS A 154 20.33 4.98 -6.38
C CYS A 154 20.91 6.09 -7.25
N ILE A 155 21.46 7.13 -6.62
CA ILE A 155 22.23 8.16 -7.31
C ILE A 155 23.72 7.92 -7.07
N PRO A 156 24.61 8.38 -7.98
CA PRO A 156 26.03 8.43 -7.67
C PRO A 156 26.24 9.11 -6.31
N GLY A 157 26.86 8.41 -5.37
CA GLY A 157 27.28 9.02 -4.11
C GLY A 157 28.31 10.08 -4.44
N GLN A 158 28.16 11.29 -3.89
CA GLN A 158 29.28 12.24 -3.86
C GLN A 158 30.46 11.48 -3.29
N ILE A 159 31.53 11.42 -4.07
CA ILE A 159 32.77 10.85 -3.60
C ILE A 159 33.64 12.02 -3.17
N LYS A 160 34.16 11.86 -1.95
CA LYS A 160 35.17 12.64 -1.27
C LYS A 160 35.39 14.03 -1.85
N CYS A 161 34.81 15.02 -1.19
CA CYS A 161 35.14 16.40 -1.46
C CYS A 161 36.55 16.67 -0.92
N THR A 162 37.45 17.13 -1.78
CA THR A 162 38.76 17.63 -1.35
C THR A 162 38.88 19.11 -1.66
N ASP A 163 39.33 19.85 -0.67
CA ASP A 163 39.52 21.29 -0.72
C ASP A 163 41.02 21.60 -0.65
N THR A 164 41.53 22.41 -1.57
CA THR A 164 42.97 22.71 -1.64
C THR A 164 43.46 23.77 -0.66
N ASP A 165 42.60 24.61 -0.10
CA ASP A 165 42.99 25.63 0.88
C ASP A 165 42.43 25.41 2.29
N GLY A 166 41.71 24.31 2.48
CA GLY A 166 41.49 23.66 3.77
C GLY A 166 40.12 23.93 4.36
N GLY A 167 39.11 24.15 3.52
CA GLY A 167 37.74 24.47 3.93
C GLY A 167 37.48 25.96 3.70
N TYR A 168 36.62 26.57 4.53
CA TYR A 168 36.32 28.00 4.40
C TYR A 168 37.56 28.89 4.63
N ASN A 169 38.19 29.39 3.55
CA ASN A 169 39.41 30.19 3.60
C ASN A 169 39.43 31.30 2.55
N ILE A 170 38.62 32.32 2.80
CA ILE A 170 38.43 33.47 1.90
C ILE A 170 39.70 34.30 1.56
N TYR A 171 40.82 34.09 2.25
CA TYR A 171 42.07 34.83 2.03
C TYR A 171 43.11 34.03 1.22
N GLN A 172 42.84 32.76 0.97
CA GLN A 172 43.59 31.93 0.06
C GLN A 172 42.72 31.66 -1.17
N ALA A 173 43.36 31.39 -2.31
CA ALA A 173 42.60 30.95 -3.48
C ALA A 173 42.66 29.43 -3.50
N GLY A 174 41.51 28.80 -3.56
CA GLY A 174 41.35 27.36 -3.51
C GLY A 174 40.54 26.82 -4.68
N LYS A 175 40.35 25.51 -4.60
CA LYS A 175 39.46 24.74 -5.44
C LYS A 175 38.92 23.57 -4.64
N VAL A 176 37.71 23.19 -4.98
CA VAL A 176 37.10 21.94 -4.58
C VAL A 176 37.20 20.95 -5.74
N GLU A 177 37.76 19.79 -5.47
CA GLU A 177 37.80 18.64 -6.36
C GLU A 177 36.88 17.55 -5.80
N ILE A 178 35.91 17.14 -6.61
CA ILE A 178 35.04 15.98 -6.34
C ILE A 178 35.57 14.82 -7.17
N GLU A 179 36.05 13.78 -6.52
CA GLU A 179 36.54 12.57 -7.21
C GLU A 179 35.35 11.69 -7.64
N SER A 180 34.50 12.06 -8.61
CA SER A 180 33.32 11.25 -8.98
C SER A 180 33.42 10.45 -10.29
N LEU A 181 32.33 9.77 -10.67
CA LEU A 181 32.14 9.25 -12.03
C LEU A 181 32.17 10.37 -13.08
N ILE A 182 31.98 11.62 -12.63
CA ILE A 182 32.19 12.85 -13.39
C ILE A 182 33.11 13.72 -12.53
N ASP A 183 34.38 13.83 -12.92
CA ASP A 183 35.32 14.74 -12.26
C ASP A 183 34.78 16.18 -12.37
N ALA A 184 34.48 16.78 -11.22
CA ALA A 184 34.03 18.15 -11.15
C ALA A 184 35.01 18.98 -10.32
N THR A 185 35.30 20.18 -10.80
CA THR A 185 36.18 21.14 -10.12
C THR A 185 35.47 22.47 -9.99
N TYR A 186 35.43 22.99 -8.77
CA TYR A 186 34.92 24.32 -8.47
C TYR A 186 36.09 25.19 -7.98
N LEU A 187 36.18 26.41 -8.51
CA LEU A 187 37.28 27.32 -8.25
C LEU A 187 36.74 28.57 -7.55
N ASP A 188 37.44 29.01 -6.51
CA ASP A 188 37.13 30.28 -5.88
C ASP A 188 37.33 31.41 -6.86
N LYS A 189 36.36 32.30 -6.91
CA LYS A 189 36.35 33.36 -7.93
C LYS A 189 35.72 34.63 -7.41
N CYS A 190 36.34 35.74 -7.78
CA CYS A 190 35.72 37.04 -7.60
C CYS A 190 34.53 37.14 -8.55
N THR A 191 33.35 37.35 -7.98
CA THR A 191 32.12 37.57 -8.77
C THR A 191 31.97 39.04 -9.15
N ASP A 192 32.52 39.95 -8.34
CA ASP A 192 32.65 41.39 -8.57
C ASP A 192 33.90 41.91 -7.83
N ASP A 193 34.19 43.22 -7.88
CA ASP A 193 35.41 43.83 -7.30
C ASP A 193 35.57 43.59 -5.79
N ASP A 194 34.47 43.48 -5.04
CA ASP A 194 34.47 43.30 -3.58
C ASP A 194 33.75 42.01 -3.13
N ARG A 195 33.46 41.06 -4.04
CA ARG A 195 32.74 39.83 -3.67
C ARG A 195 33.42 38.56 -4.18
N LEU A 196 33.72 37.65 -3.26
CA LEU A 196 34.26 36.32 -3.51
C LEU A 196 33.12 35.29 -3.50
N ARG A 197 33.09 34.41 -4.50
CA ARG A 197 32.36 33.14 -4.40
C ARG A 197 33.34 32.08 -3.96
N GLU A 198 33.12 31.60 -2.75
CA GLU A 198 33.88 30.54 -2.11
C GLU A 198 33.23 29.20 -2.36
N TYR A 199 34.02 28.20 -2.74
CA TYR A 199 33.64 26.80 -2.74
C TYR A 199 34.51 26.07 -1.72
N TYR A 200 33.87 25.34 -0.81
CA TYR A 200 34.61 24.58 0.20
C TYR A 200 33.94 23.25 0.52
N CYS A 201 34.71 22.34 1.11
CA CYS A 201 34.20 21.05 1.57
C CYS A 201 33.75 21.11 3.04
N GLU A 202 32.51 20.72 3.31
CA GLU A 202 32.00 20.47 4.67
C GLU A 202 31.33 19.09 4.71
N ASN A 203 31.82 18.16 5.55
CA ASN A 203 31.28 16.79 5.67
C ASN A 203 31.14 16.04 4.31
N ASP A 204 32.14 16.16 3.43
CA ASP A 204 32.15 15.61 2.06
C ASP A 204 31.13 16.24 1.08
N ASP A 205 30.40 17.27 1.51
CA ASP A 205 29.55 18.08 0.65
C ASP A 205 30.29 19.32 0.14
N VAL A 206 30.00 19.71 -1.11
CA VAL A 206 30.45 20.98 -1.66
C VAL A 206 29.50 22.08 -1.19
N VAL A 207 30.01 23.00 -0.40
CA VAL A 207 29.31 24.20 0.04
C VAL A 207 29.74 25.37 -0.84
N THR A 208 28.80 26.28 -1.12
CA THR A 208 29.06 27.49 -1.90
C THR A 208 28.55 28.70 -1.13
N GLU A 209 29.38 29.72 -0.99
CA GLU A 209 29.04 30.94 -0.26
C GLU A 209 29.52 32.18 -1.01
N ASP A 210 28.71 33.24 -1.04
CA ASP A 210 29.08 34.53 -1.60
C ASP A 210 29.46 35.49 -0.45
N VAL A 211 30.74 35.85 -0.37
CA VAL A 211 31.35 36.60 0.74
C VAL A 211 31.80 37.99 0.26
N GLU A 212 31.55 39.02 1.07
CA GLU A 212 32.03 40.39 0.81
C GLU A 212 33.46 40.56 1.35
N CYS A 213 34.38 40.98 0.49
CA CYS A 213 35.80 41.13 0.80
C CYS A 213 36.10 42.54 1.37
N PRO A 214 36.63 42.66 2.60
CA PRO A 214 36.85 43.96 3.24
C PRO A 214 37.81 44.92 2.53
N SER A 215 38.68 44.40 1.66
CA SER A 215 39.71 45.18 0.95
C SER A 215 39.77 44.85 -0.53
N GLY A 216 38.67 44.35 -1.08
CA GLY A 216 38.55 43.92 -2.47
C GLY A 216 38.89 42.45 -2.69
N CYS A 217 38.45 41.93 -3.82
CA CYS A 217 38.67 40.57 -4.28
C CYS A 217 39.59 40.59 -5.50
N LYS A 218 40.59 39.71 -5.51
CA LYS A 218 41.43 39.50 -6.69
C LYS A 218 41.94 38.08 -6.78
N GLN A 219 41.83 37.49 -7.97
CA GLN A 219 42.33 36.13 -8.26
C GLN A 219 41.72 35.04 -7.35
N GLY A 220 40.42 35.14 -7.06
CA GLY A 220 39.71 34.12 -6.28
C GLY A 220 40.01 34.13 -4.79
N ARG A 221 40.36 35.30 -4.23
CA ARG A 221 40.54 35.51 -2.80
C ARG A 221 40.31 36.96 -2.40
N CYS A 222 39.96 37.19 -1.15
CA CYS A 222 39.94 38.50 -0.52
C CYS A 222 41.37 39.02 -0.25
N LEU A 223 41.54 40.33 -0.36
CA LEU A 223 42.78 41.03 -0.01
C LEU A 223 42.83 41.34 1.50
N GLN A 224 44.04 41.35 2.06
CA GLN A 224 44.34 41.74 3.46
C GLN A 224 44.90 43.16 3.56
#